data_AF-A0A1J5Q8A4-F1
#
_entry.id   AF-A0A1J5Q8A4-F1
#
_cell.length_a   1.000
_cell.length_b   1.000
_cell.length_c   1.000
_cell.angle_alpha   90.00
_cell.angle_beta   90.00
_cell.angle_gamma   90.00
#
_symmetry.space_group_name_H-M   'P 1'
#
loop_
_entity.id
_entity.type
_entity.pdbx_description
1 polymer ?
#
loop_
_entity_poly.entity_id
_entity_poly.type
_entity_poly.pdbx_seq_one_letter_code
_entity_poly.pdbx_strand_id
1 'polypeptide(L)'
;MRVVRARHCAHRAGANGALTNAADRAAAPQDQANVSTIDPAKWITRNEAASLADCVPDTIRRDIAKHGLETRMRGQAVTINIDDLVAIGRLDPAALDPHLSGTDNATLSAMRAELAAQVAKTERATGRLEEAHELLRVLQSQVKVKDAHIGELTANLTRLVAATTRSLA
;
A
#
# COMPACT_ATOMS: atom_id res chain seq x y z
N MET A 1 -74.48 17.21 21.10
CA MET A 1 -74.69 16.93 22.53
C MET A 1 -74.24 15.50 22.81
N ARG A 2 -73.41 15.33 23.85
CA ARG A 2 -73.24 14.19 24.79
C ARG A 2 -73.75 12.78 24.38
N VAL A 3 -73.14 11.63 24.67
CA VAL A 3 -71.88 11.14 25.28
C VAL A 3 -72.18 9.67 25.67
N VAL A 4 -71.30 8.73 25.29
CA VAL A 4 -70.86 7.55 26.09
C VAL A 4 -71.82 6.36 26.30
N ARG A 5 -71.38 5.15 25.88
CA ARG A 5 -70.82 4.15 26.83
C ARG A 5 -69.98 3.07 26.14
N ALA A 6 -68.69 3.13 26.41
CA ALA A 6 -67.80 1.98 26.40
C ALA A 6 -68.18 1.03 27.55
N ARG A 7 -67.98 -0.28 27.35
CA ARG A 7 -67.66 -1.21 28.43
C ARG A 7 -66.33 -1.88 28.10
N HIS A 8 -65.39 -1.63 29.00
CA HIS A 8 -64.05 -2.17 29.07
C HIS A 8 -64.04 -3.47 29.91
N CYS A 9 -63.18 -4.40 29.48
CA CYS A 9 -62.25 -5.25 30.25
C CYS A 9 -62.77 -6.17 31.39
N ALA A 10 -62.46 -7.48 31.33
CA ALA A 10 -61.23 -8.04 31.95
C ALA A 10 -61.14 -9.59 31.93
N HIS A 11 -59.96 -10.06 31.49
CA HIS A 11 -59.15 -11.26 31.79
C HIS A 11 -59.65 -12.53 32.51
N ARG A 12 -59.25 -13.70 31.93
CA ARG A 12 -58.43 -14.78 32.54
C ARG A 12 -57.96 -15.75 31.41
N ALA A 13 -56.70 -15.81 30.96
CA ALA A 13 -55.47 -16.45 31.48
C ALA A 13 -55.43 -18.00 31.43
N GLY A 14 -54.43 -18.55 30.71
CA GLY A 14 -53.90 -19.95 30.75
C GLY A 14 -54.13 -20.76 29.46
N ALA A 15 -53.19 -20.95 28.52
CA ALA A 15 -51.89 -21.65 28.52
C ALA A 15 -51.95 -23.15 28.13
N ASN A 16 -51.28 -23.45 27.00
CA ASN A 16 -50.56 -24.68 26.60
C ASN A 16 -51.32 -25.95 26.12
N GLY A 17 -50.92 -26.44 24.95
CA GLY A 17 -51.06 -27.85 24.56
C GLY A 17 -51.17 -28.10 23.05
N ALA A 18 -50.05 -28.40 22.40
CA ALA A 18 -49.91 -28.71 20.98
C ALA A 18 -50.56 -30.05 20.57
N LEU A 19 -50.76 -30.25 19.25
CA LEU A 19 -50.09 -31.27 18.41
C LEU A 19 -50.89 -31.52 17.10
N THR A 20 -50.40 -31.02 15.97
CA THR A 20 -50.68 -31.62 14.65
C THR A 20 -49.40 -31.66 13.80
N ASN A 21 -48.81 -32.85 13.79
CA ASN A 21 -48.04 -33.53 12.74
C ASN A 21 -46.76 -32.88 12.20
N ALA A 22 -45.65 -33.29 12.81
CA ALA A 22 -44.27 -33.03 12.38
C ALA A 22 -43.70 -34.07 11.38
N ALA A 23 -44.52 -34.96 10.82
CA ALA A 23 -44.04 -36.13 10.07
C ALA A 23 -43.93 -35.95 8.54
N ASP A 24 -44.53 -34.93 7.92
CA ASP A 24 -44.63 -34.82 6.45
C ASP A 24 -43.67 -33.82 5.79
N ARG A 25 -42.60 -33.39 6.47
CA ARG A 25 -41.66 -32.39 5.93
C ARG A 25 -40.22 -32.88 5.74
N ALA A 26 -40.01 -34.20 5.71
CA ALA A 26 -38.68 -34.84 5.70
C ALA A 26 -38.20 -35.33 4.32
N ALA A 27 -38.69 -34.75 3.22
CA ALA A 27 -38.18 -35.06 1.87
C ALA A 27 -38.09 -33.80 0.99
N ALA A 28 -37.43 -32.76 1.49
CA ALA A 28 -36.77 -31.82 0.60
C ALA A 28 -35.39 -32.42 0.28
N PRO A 29 -34.98 -32.54 -0.99
CA PRO A 29 -33.60 -32.82 -1.30
C PRO A 29 -32.77 -31.70 -0.68
N GLN A 30 -31.92 -32.05 0.28
CA GLN A 30 -30.82 -31.18 0.65
C GLN A 30 -30.00 -31.04 -0.63
N ASP A 31 -30.11 -29.91 -1.31
CA ASP A 31 -29.03 -29.40 -2.13
C ASP A 31 -27.82 -29.37 -1.19
N GLN A 32 -27.02 -30.45 -1.27
CA GLN A 32 -25.63 -30.41 -0.89
C GLN A 32 -25.03 -29.38 -1.84
N ALA A 33 -25.14 -28.11 -1.45
CA ALA A 33 -24.23 -27.10 -1.93
C ALA A 33 -22.86 -27.70 -1.65
N ASN A 34 -22.22 -28.18 -2.72
CA ASN A 34 -20.81 -28.52 -2.70
C ASN A 34 -20.17 -27.35 -1.97
N VAL A 35 -19.67 -27.60 -0.76
CA VAL A 35 -18.74 -26.70 -0.12
C VAL A 35 -17.54 -26.79 -1.03
N SER A 36 -17.54 -25.98 -2.10
CA SER A 36 -16.39 -25.74 -2.94
C SER A 36 -15.26 -25.59 -1.94
N THR A 37 -14.27 -26.47 -2.02
CA THR A 37 -13.09 -26.39 -1.16
C THR A 37 -12.45 -25.07 -1.49
N ILE A 38 -12.85 -24.04 -0.75
CA ILE A 38 -12.48 -22.66 -1.00
C ILE A 38 -11.01 -22.63 -0.69
N ASP A 39 -10.20 -22.39 -1.71
CA ASP A 39 -8.80 -22.11 -1.49
C ASP A 39 -8.72 -20.80 -0.68
N PRO A 40 -8.39 -20.85 0.62
CA PRO A 40 -8.32 -19.65 1.45
C PRO A 40 -7.22 -18.70 0.98
N ALA A 41 -6.35 -19.17 0.07
CA ALA A 41 -5.32 -18.38 -0.58
C ALA A 41 -5.89 -17.33 -1.55
N LYS A 42 -7.11 -17.51 -2.09
CA LYS A 42 -7.68 -16.60 -3.10
C LYS A 42 -8.49 -15.43 -2.54
N TRP A 43 -8.79 -15.46 -1.24
CA TRP A 43 -9.62 -14.45 -0.58
C TRP A 43 -8.76 -13.45 0.18
N ILE A 44 -8.77 -12.22 -0.30
CA ILE A 44 -7.99 -11.12 0.27
C ILE A 44 -8.90 -10.03 0.81
N THR A 45 -8.43 -9.31 1.81
CA THR A 45 -9.13 -8.16 2.39
C THR A 45 -9.18 -7.00 1.40
N ARG A 46 -10.13 -6.08 1.61
CA ARG A 46 -10.20 -4.84 0.83
C ARG A 46 -8.90 -4.04 0.82
N ASN A 47 -8.15 -4.03 1.93
CA ASN A 47 -6.89 -3.31 2.02
C ASN A 47 -5.79 -3.99 1.20
N GLU A 48 -5.70 -5.32 1.26
CA GLU A 48 -4.75 -6.09 0.44
C GLU A 48 -5.07 -5.95 -1.05
N ALA A 49 -6.35 -6.01 -1.43
CA ALA A 49 -6.79 -5.77 -2.80
C ALA A 49 -6.45 -4.36 -3.29
N ALA A 50 -6.62 -3.37 -2.43
CA ALA A 50 -6.29 -1.99 -2.73
C ALA A 50 -4.78 -1.79 -2.95
N SER A 51 -3.94 -2.39 -2.10
CA SER A 51 -2.49 -2.38 -2.26
C SER A 51 -2.03 -3.11 -3.53
N LEU A 52 -2.65 -4.24 -3.86
CA LEU A 52 -2.34 -4.97 -5.10
C LEU A 52 -2.70 -4.20 -6.36
N ALA A 53 -3.82 -3.47 -6.33
CA ALA A 53 -4.32 -2.69 -7.46
C ALA A 53 -3.80 -1.24 -7.48
N ASP A 54 -2.85 -0.89 -6.61
CA ASP A 54 -2.32 0.46 -6.40
C ASP A 54 -3.43 1.53 -6.30
N CYS A 55 -4.44 1.27 -5.47
CA CYS A 55 -5.60 2.13 -5.32
C CYS A 55 -6.06 2.27 -3.86
N VAL A 56 -7.08 3.11 -3.63
CA VAL A 56 -7.66 3.33 -2.31
C VAL A 56 -8.72 2.26 -2.01
N PRO A 57 -8.85 1.75 -0.76
CA PRO A 57 -9.85 0.75 -0.40
C PRO A 57 -11.31 1.11 -0.75
N ASP A 58 -11.64 2.40 -0.81
CA ASP A 58 -12.96 2.87 -1.24
C ASP A 58 -13.25 2.60 -2.73
N THR A 59 -12.22 2.57 -3.57
CA THR A 59 -12.35 2.16 -4.98
C THR A 59 -12.75 0.69 -5.05
N ILE A 60 -12.10 -0.18 -4.27
CA ILE A 60 -12.47 -1.60 -4.17
C ILE A 60 -13.91 -1.74 -3.66
N ARG A 61 -14.30 -0.98 -2.63
CA ARG A 61 -15.69 -0.97 -2.14
C ARG A 61 -16.70 -0.56 -3.23
N ARG A 62 -16.37 0.44 -4.03
CA ARG A 62 -17.21 0.89 -5.15
C ARG A 62 -17.30 -0.18 -6.23
N ASP A 63 -16.20 -0.85 -6.55
CA ASP A 63 -16.16 -1.92 -7.55
C ASP A 63 -17.01 -3.12 -7.12
N ILE A 64 -16.95 -3.51 -5.84
CA ILE A 64 -17.83 -4.54 -5.28
C ILE A 64 -19.30 -4.19 -5.51
N ALA A 65 -19.71 -2.96 -5.16
CA ALA A 65 -21.09 -2.52 -5.30
C ALA A 65 -21.54 -2.42 -6.77
N LYS A 66 -20.64 -1.98 -7.66
CA LYS A 66 -20.91 -1.78 -9.08
C LYS A 66 -21.02 -3.10 -9.84
N HIS A 67 -20.16 -4.07 -9.51
CA HIS A 67 -20.04 -5.33 -10.24
C HIS A 67 -20.71 -6.51 -9.52
N GLY A 68 -21.23 -6.30 -8.31
CA GLY A 68 -21.91 -7.36 -7.54
C GLY A 68 -20.97 -8.49 -7.13
N LEU A 69 -19.72 -8.16 -6.77
CA LEU A 69 -18.69 -9.16 -6.47
C LEU A 69 -19.03 -9.95 -5.21
N GLU A 70 -18.68 -11.24 -5.19
CA GLU A 70 -18.88 -12.07 -4.00
C GLU A 70 -17.96 -11.57 -2.88
N THR A 71 -18.54 -11.35 -1.70
CA THR A 71 -17.78 -10.93 -0.53
C THR A 71 -18.05 -11.84 0.64
N ARG A 72 -17.03 -11.99 1.49
CA ARG A 72 -17.08 -12.83 2.67
C ARG A 72 -16.53 -12.10 3.87
N MET A 73 -16.83 -12.63 5.05
CA MET A 73 -16.33 -12.10 6.31
C MET A 73 -15.22 -13.00 6.83
N ARG A 74 -14.02 -12.44 7.01
CA ARG A 74 -12.91 -13.05 7.74
C ARG A 74 -12.73 -12.26 9.04
N GLY A 75 -13.35 -12.74 10.12
CA GLY A 75 -13.48 -11.96 11.36
C GLY A 75 -14.34 -10.71 11.12
N GLN A 76 -13.79 -9.52 11.39
CA GLN A 76 -14.46 -8.23 11.11
C GLN A 76 -14.12 -7.65 9.73
N ALA A 77 -13.21 -8.27 8.97
CA ALA A 77 -12.75 -7.77 7.68
C ALA A 77 -13.51 -8.39 6.52
N VAL A 78 -13.95 -7.56 5.57
CA VAL A 78 -14.58 -8.01 4.32
C VAL A 78 -13.50 -8.43 3.33
N THR A 79 -13.60 -9.66 2.84
CA THR A 79 -12.72 -10.25 1.85
C THR A 79 -13.42 -10.41 0.50
N ILE A 80 -12.63 -10.34 -0.57
CA ILE A 80 -13.04 -10.49 -1.98
C ILE A 80 -12.09 -11.50 -2.63
N ASN A 81 -12.58 -12.20 -3.65
CA ASN A 81 -11.78 -13.12 -4.45
C ASN A 81 -10.87 -12.36 -5.43
N ILE A 82 -9.60 -12.75 -5.52
CA ILE A 82 -8.65 -12.20 -6.50
C ILE A 82 -9.11 -12.43 -7.94
N ASP A 83 -9.65 -13.61 -8.24
CA ASP A 83 -10.06 -13.97 -9.60
C ASP A 83 -11.16 -13.01 -10.11
N ASP A 84 -12.05 -12.56 -9.22
CA ASP A 84 -13.09 -11.58 -9.54
C ASP A 84 -12.49 -10.21 -9.87
N LEU A 85 -11.47 -9.79 -9.13
CA LEU A 85 -10.75 -8.54 -9.36
C LEU A 85 -9.96 -8.58 -10.67
N VAL A 86 -9.41 -9.74 -11.04
CA VAL A 86 -8.79 -9.96 -12.35
C VAL A 86 -9.85 -9.94 -13.46
N ALA A 87 -10.99 -10.60 -13.26
CA ALA A 87 -12.07 -10.68 -14.24
C ALA A 87 -12.68 -9.31 -14.59
N ILE A 88 -12.79 -8.40 -13.61
CA ILE A 88 -13.22 -7.01 -13.86
C ILE A 88 -12.10 -6.11 -14.40
N GLY A 89 -10.88 -6.64 -14.57
CA GLY A 89 -9.71 -5.90 -15.06
C GLY A 89 -9.09 -4.94 -14.04
N ARG A 90 -9.38 -5.11 -12.74
CA ARG A 90 -8.78 -4.29 -11.67
C ARG A 90 -7.35 -4.73 -11.35
N LEU A 91 -7.09 -6.03 -11.42
CA LEU A 91 -5.76 -6.60 -11.25
C LEU A 91 -5.26 -7.16 -12.58
N ASP A 92 -4.00 -6.86 -12.90
CA ASP A 92 -3.31 -7.49 -14.01
C ASP A 92 -2.81 -8.88 -13.58
N PRO A 93 -3.24 -9.98 -14.24
CA PRO A 93 -2.76 -11.31 -13.92
C PRO A 93 -1.25 -11.46 -14.09
N ALA A 94 -0.61 -10.67 -14.97
CA ALA A 94 0.84 -10.72 -15.16
C ALA A 94 1.64 -10.18 -13.95
N ALA A 95 1.00 -9.35 -13.11
CA ALA A 95 1.63 -8.79 -11.91
C ALA A 95 1.57 -9.75 -10.70
N LEU A 96 0.74 -10.80 -10.78
CA LEU A 96 0.51 -11.78 -9.72
C LEU A 96 1.37 -13.03 -9.92
N ASP A 97 1.91 -13.57 -8.84
CA ASP A 97 2.54 -14.89 -8.85
C ASP A 97 1.45 -15.96 -8.63
N PRO A 98 1.21 -16.86 -9.60
CA PRO A 98 0.16 -17.87 -9.52
C PRO A 98 0.43 -18.95 -8.45
N HIS A 99 1.66 -19.06 -7.96
CA HIS A 99 2.04 -20.04 -6.93
C HIS A 99 1.89 -19.51 -5.50
N LEU A 100 1.63 -18.22 -5.35
CA LEU A 100 1.52 -17.58 -4.05
C LEU A 100 0.07 -17.31 -3.67
N SER A 101 -0.16 -17.28 -2.36
CA SER A 101 -1.45 -16.84 -1.86
C SER A 101 -1.67 -15.36 -2.19
N GLY A 102 -2.93 -14.94 -2.21
CA GLY A 102 -3.30 -13.56 -2.42
C GLY A 102 -2.72 -12.60 -1.39
N THR A 103 -2.65 -13.04 -0.14
CA THR A 103 -2.01 -12.27 0.93
C THR A 103 -0.50 -12.15 0.68
N ASP A 104 0.15 -13.22 0.24
CA ASP A 104 1.59 -13.21 -0.06
C ASP A 104 1.90 -12.37 -1.31
N ASN A 105 1.02 -12.40 -2.32
CA ASN A 105 1.10 -11.49 -3.45
C ASN A 105 0.98 -10.02 -3.01
N ALA A 106 0.08 -9.71 -2.07
CA ALA A 106 -0.07 -8.37 -1.54
C ALA A 106 1.17 -7.92 -0.75
N THR A 107 1.76 -8.79 0.06
CA THR A 107 3.01 -8.49 0.79
C THR A 107 4.18 -8.32 -0.17
N LEU A 108 4.32 -9.18 -1.19
CA LEU A 108 5.35 -9.02 -2.21
C LEU A 108 5.20 -7.73 -3.01
N SER A 109 3.98 -7.34 -3.36
CA SER A 109 3.73 -6.06 -4.04
C SER A 109 4.18 -4.88 -3.16
N ALA A 110 3.83 -4.90 -1.87
CA ALA A 110 4.27 -3.89 -0.92
C ALA A 110 5.80 -3.83 -0.79
N MET A 111 6.47 -5.00 -0.70
CA MET A 111 7.94 -5.07 -0.66
C MET A 111 8.59 -4.55 -1.94
N ARG A 112 8.02 -4.85 -3.12
CA ARG A 112 8.50 -4.32 -4.41
C ARG A 112 8.36 -2.80 -4.48
N ALA A 113 7.24 -2.25 -4.00
CA ALA A 113 7.03 -0.81 -3.94
C ALA A 113 8.04 -0.13 -2.99
N GLU A 114 8.29 -0.72 -1.82
CA GLU A 114 9.31 -0.23 -0.88
C GLU A 114 10.71 -0.29 -1.49
N LEU A 115 11.06 -1.41 -2.14
CA LEU A 115 12.34 -1.56 -2.82
C LEU A 115 12.52 -0.50 -3.91
N ALA A 116 11.51 -0.25 -4.73
CA ALA A 116 11.54 0.79 -5.76
C ALA A 116 11.75 2.19 -5.15
N ALA A 117 11.09 2.48 -4.02
CA ALA A 117 11.29 3.73 -3.29
C ALA A 117 12.73 3.87 -2.74
N GLN A 118 13.30 2.79 -2.22
CA GLN A 118 14.69 2.78 -1.76
C GLN A 118 15.67 2.95 -2.91
N VAL A 119 15.48 2.26 -4.04
CA VAL A 119 16.30 2.42 -5.25
C VAL A 119 16.28 3.88 -5.70
N ALA A 120 15.11 4.49 -5.84
CA ALA A 120 15.00 5.89 -6.21
C ALA A 120 15.69 6.82 -5.18
N LYS A 121 15.69 6.48 -3.89
CA LYS A 121 16.42 7.24 -2.87
C LYS A 121 17.94 7.10 -3.04
N THR A 122 18.41 5.89 -3.35
CA THR A 122 19.84 5.65 -3.62
C THR A 122 20.32 6.40 -4.86
N GLU A 123 19.55 6.38 -5.96
CA GLU A 123 19.89 7.11 -7.19
C GLU A 123 20.00 8.63 -6.97
N ARG A 124 19.10 9.21 -6.17
CA ARG A 124 19.20 10.62 -5.78
C ARG A 124 20.42 10.90 -4.90
N ALA A 125 20.82 9.95 -4.06
CA ALA A 125 22.00 10.10 -3.22
C ALA A 125 23.30 9.97 -4.03
N THR A 126 23.36 9.05 -5.00
CA THR A 126 24.51 8.89 -5.90
C THR A 126 24.70 10.11 -6.78
N GLY A 127 23.63 10.69 -7.33
CA GLY A 127 23.73 11.94 -8.10
C GLY A 127 24.32 13.09 -7.29
N ARG A 128 23.86 13.28 -6.04
CA ARG A 128 24.43 14.29 -5.13
C ARG A 128 25.91 14.02 -4.77
N LEU A 129 26.30 12.76 -4.69
CA LEU A 129 27.69 12.39 -4.41
C LEU A 129 28.60 12.70 -5.61
N GLU A 130 28.13 12.45 -6.83
CA GLU A 130 28.85 12.80 -8.06
C GLU A 130 29.04 14.31 -8.21
N GLU A 131 27.99 15.10 -7.95
CA GLU A 131 28.07 16.57 -7.92
C GLU A 131 29.12 17.06 -6.90
N ALA A 132 29.13 16.47 -5.70
CA ALA A 132 30.11 16.79 -4.67
C ALA A 132 31.55 16.42 -5.09
N HIS A 133 31.74 15.28 -5.76
CA HIS A 133 33.05 14.88 -6.27
C HIS A 133 33.57 15.84 -7.35
N GLU A 134 32.71 16.29 -8.28
CA GLU A 134 33.14 17.26 -9.28
C GLU A 134 33.48 18.61 -8.66
N LEU A 135 32.71 19.07 -7.67
CA LEU A 135 33.05 20.28 -6.92
C LEU A 135 34.41 20.15 -6.22
N LEU A 136 34.69 19.01 -5.58
CA LEU A 136 36.00 18.75 -4.97
C LEU A 136 37.12 18.78 -6.00
N ARG A 137 36.92 18.20 -7.19
CA ARG A 137 37.90 18.23 -8.29
C ARG A 137 38.20 19.67 -8.73
N VAL A 138 37.16 20.48 -8.88
CA VAL A 138 37.28 21.91 -9.23
C VAL A 138 38.04 22.65 -8.13
N LEU A 139 37.66 22.49 -6.87
CA LEU A 139 38.31 23.16 -5.74
C LEU A 139 39.79 22.76 -5.61
N GLN A 140 40.13 21.49 -5.76
CA GLN A 140 41.52 21.02 -5.79
C GLN A 140 42.32 21.64 -6.93
N SER A 141 41.71 21.81 -8.11
CA SER A 141 42.37 22.48 -9.23
C SER A 141 42.65 23.96 -8.91
N GLN A 142 41.69 24.65 -8.28
CA GLN A 142 41.84 26.05 -7.88
C GLN A 142 42.91 26.23 -6.80
N VAL A 143 42.98 25.32 -5.82
CA VAL A 143 44.02 25.36 -4.78
C VAL A 143 45.41 25.25 -5.43
N LYS A 144 45.62 24.30 -6.36
CA LYS A 144 46.89 24.16 -7.07
C LYS A 144 47.31 25.42 -7.82
N VAL A 145 46.38 26.06 -8.54
CA VAL A 145 46.65 27.30 -9.27
C VAL A 145 47.02 28.42 -8.30
N LYS A 146 46.29 28.54 -7.19
CA LYS A 146 46.57 29.55 -6.16
C LYS A 146 47.92 29.32 -5.49
N ASP A 147 48.27 28.08 -5.18
CA ASP A 147 49.57 27.73 -4.59
C ASP A 147 50.73 28.09 -5.52
N ALA A 148 50.59 27.83 -6.83
CA ALA A 148 51.58 28.23 -7.83
C ALA A 148 51.73 29.76 -7.88
N HIS A 149 50.62 30.50 -7.88
CA HIS A 149 50.64 31.95 -7.89
C HIS A 149 51.26 32.54 -6.61
N ILE A 150 50.97 31.96 -5.44
CA ILE A 150 51.62 32.32 -4.18
C ILE A 150 53.12 32.11 -4.30
N GLY A 151 53.57 30.96 -4.83
CA GLY A 151 54.99 30.68 -5.05
C GLY A 151 55.69 31.72 -5.93
N GLU A 152 55.05 32.11 -7.05
CA GLU A 152 55.55 33.16 -7.93
C GLU A 152 55.65 34.52 -7.23
N LEU A 153 54.60 34.93 -6.51
CA LEU A 153 54.58 36.18 -5.75
C LEU A 153 55.65 36.19 -4.66
N THR A 154 55.82 35.08 -3.93
CA THR A 154 56.87 34.93 -2.93
C THR A 154 58.25 35.09 -3.56
N ALA A 155 58.53 34.42 -4.68
CA ALA A 155 59.80 34.54 -5.39
C ALA A 155 60.07 35.98 -5.88
N ASN A 156 59.03 36.67 -6.37
CA ASN A 156 59.13 38.07 -6.77
C ASN A 156 59.45 38.99 -5.61
N LEU A 157 58.77 38.82 -4.47
CA LEU A 157 59.04 39.57 -3.25
C LEU A 157 60.46 39.34 -2.75
N THR A 158 60.95 38.09 -2.72
CA THR A 158 62.33 37.78 -2.34
C THR A 158 63.34 38.49 -3.25
N ARG A 159 63.10 38.51 -4.57
CA ARG A 159 63.96 39.24 -5.52
C ARG A 159 63.94 40.74 -5.28
N LEU A 160 62.77 41.32 -5.04
CA LEU A 160 62.61 42.76 -4.79
C LEU A 160 63.34 43.18 -3.50
N VAL A 161 63.16 42.42 -2.42
CA VAL A 161 63.85 42.65 -1.13
C VAL A 161 65.36 42.56 -1.28
N ALA A 162 65.86 41.56 -2.03
CA ALA A 162 67.30 41.43 -2.30
C ALA A 162 67.85 42.59 -3.15
N ALA A 163 67.06 43.13 -4.09
CA ALA A 163 67.47 44.27 -4.90
C ALA A 163 67.52 45.57 -4.08
N THR A 164 66.50 45.84 -3.26
CA THR A 164 66.46 47.04 -2.42
C THR A 164 67.55 47.05 -1.36
N THR A 165 67.78 45.92 -0.67
CA THR A 165 68.89 45.80 0.30
C THR A 165 70.25 46.03 -0.34
N ARG A 166 70.50 45.55 -1.57
CA ARG A 166 71.74 45.84 -2.31
C ARG A 166 71.90 47.30 -2.74
N SER A 167 70.81 48.04 -2.95
CA SER A 167 70.89 49.46 -3.33
C SER A 167 71.14 50.40 -2.16
N LEU A 168 70.91 49.91 -0.93
CA LEU A 168 71.05 50.66 0.32
C LEU A 168 72.40 50.41 1.03
N ALA A 169 73.16 49.42 0.58
CA ALA A 169 74.50 49.06 1.09
C ALA A 169 75.59 49.65 0.19
#